data_AF-A0A942FF58-F1
#
_entry.id   AF-A0A942FF58-F1
#
_cell.length_a   1.000
_cell.length_b   1.000
_cell.length_c   1.000
_cell.angle_alpha   90.00
_cell.angle_beta   90.00
_cell.angle_gamma   90.00
#
_symmetry.space_group_name_H-M   'P 1'
#
loop_
_entity.id
_entity.type
_entity.pdbx_description
1 polymer ?
#
loop_
_entity_poly.entity_id
_entity_poly.type
_entity_poly.pdbx_seq_one_letter_code
_entity_poly.pdbx_strand_id
1 'polypeptide(L)'
;MKKVGILGLILAITVFLSWIAFANGTVRLYLFYSEETGRLKIQEEVIKPLSQKYPIEIQSFSVNQLKNYDLLVKFEKELKDTENELPVIIIGDKILGGEIEIRKDLEGLVKTYVEKGGTPWPSLQPIGPEEGWIPHPPTEEEKKSGKIIYAAFLYMPGCLHCEEMKAELKKWASKTPDLRVRIFSLVKEENKKLDEALSQIYQIPESKRLVDHKLYMGEDYLWSEDLHQESFQKLIGKYQGKGAPPPWEKVTKEALEKGEKNIIERFRRWSLSAVLVAGFIDGINPCAFATIIFLVSYLTFVGKKGREILLYGIVFTSGVFIAYLLVGLGLMTFLHQLSSFPLISKGVYLFIALFALTLGVISLYDYLLFRRGQAAKWKLQLPMGLKKKIHEIIREQARFKGGLLATFGAGFIIAVCTVICAGQVYLPTIGFVMGIPELRKNAIFNLVLYNIMYIIPLVGVFVLTFFGVTSEKMAAVTKKHTGRVKLLTAILFLALAGLLFLLH
;
A
#
# COMPACT_ATOMS: atom_id res chain seq x y z
N MET A 1 48.54 33.26 -26.96
CA MET A 1 47.26 33.86 -26.54
C MET A 1 46.06 32.88 -26.60
N LYS A 2 46.15 31.67 -26.00
CA LYS A 2 45.01 30.71 -25.99
C LYS A 2 44.69 30.09 -24.61
N LYS A 3 45.42 30.43 -23.55
CA LYS A 3 45.17 29.89 -22.19
C LYS A 3 44.37 30.81 -21.25
N VAL A 4 44.16 32.09 -21.62
CA VAL A 4 43.39 33.05 -20.79
C VAL A 4 41.87 32.92 -21.00
N GLY A 5 41.42 32.41 -22.14
CA GLY A 5 39.98 32.26 -22.43
C GLY A 5 39.28 31.12 -21.68
N ILE A 6 40.00 30.04 -21.34
CA ILE A 6 39.38 28.87 -20.69
C ILE A 6 39.14 29.13 -19.19
N LEU A 7 40.06 29.84 -18.52
CA LEU A 7 39.88 30.18 -17.10
C LEU A 7 38.75 31.21 -16.91
N GLY A 8 38.60 32.17 -17.82
CA GLY A 8 37.49 33.12 -17.83
C GLY A 8 36.15 32.45 -18.15
N LEU A 9 36.13 31.43 -19.02
CA LEU A 9 34.92 30.66 -19.32
C LEU A 9 34.51 29.77 -18.14
N ILE A 10 35.47 29.16 -17.42
CA ILE A 10 35.19 28.36 -16.22
C ILE A 10 34.76 29.25 -15.05
N LEU A 11 35.33 30.45 -14.90
CA LEU A 11 34.88 31.42 -13.89
C LEU A 11 33.48 31.97 -14.23
N ALA A 12 33.19 32.24 -15.50
CA ALA A 12 31.85 32.64 -15.95
C ALA A 12 30.84 31.50 -15.81
N ILE A 13 31.21 30.24 -16.10
CA ILE A 13 30.34 29.07 -15.91
C ILE A 13 30.13 28.76 -14.43
N THR A 14 31.12 28.94 -13.57
CA THR A 14 30.95 28.74 -12.12
C THR A 14 30.17 29.87 -11.48
N VAL A 15 30.31 31.13 -11.92
CA VAL A 15 29.46 32.26 -11.52
C VAL A 15 28.04 32.10 -12.09
N PHE A 16 27.87 31.60 -13.30
CA PHE A 16 26.55 31.33 -13.91
C PHE A 16 25.87 30.10 -13.29
N LEU A 17 26.62 29.06 -12.92
CA LEU A 17 26.13 27.90 -12.15
C LEU A 17 25.84 28.26 -10.69
N SER A 18 26.58 29.20 -10.09
CA SER A 18 26.24 29.73 -8.77
C SER A 18 25.11 30.77 -8.81
N TRP A 19 24.82 31.37 -9.97
CA TRP A 19 23.61 32.17 -10.19
C TRP A 19 22.36 31.28 -10.41
N ILE A 20 22.53 30.10 -11.05
CA ILE A 20 21.48 29.06 -11.11
C ILE A 20 21.28 28.37 -9.75
N ALA A 21 22.27 28.43 -8.85
CA ALA A 21 22.19 27.84 -7.51
C ALA A 21 21.50 28.70 -6.45
N PHE A 22 21.00 29.89 -6.80
CA PHE A 22 20.09 30.65 -5.94
C PHE A 22 18.66 30.64 -6.48
N ALA A 23 17.79 29.98 -5.71
CA ALA A 23 16.32 30.04 -5.71
C ALA A 23 15.55 29.38 -6.87
N ASN A 24 15.50 28.05 -6.89
CA ASN A 24 14.30 27.33 -7.39
C ASN A 24 13.61 26.58 -6.25
N GLY A 25 13.40 27.31 -5.15
CA GLY A 25 12.55 26.86 -4.08
C GLY A 25 11.09 27.01 -4.44
N THR A 26 10.42 25.92 -4.81
CA THR A 26 8.97 25.93 -4.99
C THR A 26 8.29 26.20 -3.64
N VAL A 27 7.36 27.15 -3.60
CA VAL A 27 6.52 27.41 -2.42
C VAL A 27 5.27 26.55 -2.50
N ARG A 28 5.04 25.72 -1.49
CA ARG A 28 3.93 24.76 -1.45
C ARG A 28 2.94 25.17 -0.37
N LEU A 29 1.66 25.27 -0.73
CA LEU A 29 0.60 25.69 0.19
C LEU A 29 -0.67 24.86 0.07
N TYR A 30 -1.42 24.77 1.16
CA TYR A 30 -2.73 24.12 1.19
C TYR A 30 -3.84 25.17 1.13
N LEU A 31 -4.90 24.87 0.39
CA LEU A 31 -6.12 25.68 0.28
C LEU A 31 -7.31 24.86 0.78
N PHE A 32 -7.91 25.27 1.89
CA PHE A 32 -9.16 24.71 2.40
C PHE A 32 -10.32 25.61 2.00
N TYR A 33 -11.38 25.04 1.45
CA TYR A 33 -12.54 25.80 0.95
C TYR A 33 -13.84 25.00 1.16
N SER A 34 -14.99 25.68 1.22
CA SER A 34 -16.31 25.02 1.14
C SER A 34 -16.87 25.13 -0.29
N GLU A 35 -17.78 24.23 -0.67
CA GLU A 35 -18.39 24.29 -2.01
C GLU A 35 -19.29 25.52 -2.22
N GLU A 36 -19.72 26.17 -1.13
CA GLU A 36 -20.52 27.40 -1.12
C GLU A 36 -19.64 28.67 -1.07
N THR A 37 -18.37 28.54 -0.65
CA THR A 37 -17.44 29.68 -0.47
C THR A 37 -16.17 29.57 -1.33
N GLY A 38 -16.01 30.52 -2.25
CA GLY A 38 -14.71 31.11 -2.59
C GLY A 38 -13.69 30.29 -3.40
N ARG A 39 -13.84 28.96 -3.63
CA ARG A 39 -12.82 28.17 -4.36
C ARG A 39 -12.44 28.78 -5.71
N LEU A 40 -13.44 29.02 -6.55
CA LEU A 40 -13.24 29.57 -7.90
C LEU A 40 -12.67 30.99 -7.85
N LYS A 41 -13.14 31.83 -6.92
CA LYS A 41 -12.69 33.23 -6.81
C LYS A 41 -11.23 33.33 -6.38
N ILE A 42 -10.84 32.66 -5.30
CA ILE A 42 -9.44 32.67 -4.84
C ILE A 42 -8.52 31.96 -5.84
N GLN A 43 -8.97 30.86 -6.45
CA GLN A 43 -8.16 30.13 -7.40
C GLN A 43 -7.89 30.90 -8.70
N GLU A 44 -8.88 31.64 -9.21
CA GLU A 44 -8.76 32.43 -10.44
C GLU A 44 -8.14 33.82 -10.22
N GLU A 45 -8.51 34.53 -9.15
CA GLU A 45 -8.14 35.94 -8.96
C GLU A 45 -6.87 36.15 -8.14
N VAL A 46 -6.50 35.20 -7.28
CA VAL A 46 -5.34 35.34 -6.38
C VAL A 46 -4.26 34.34 -6.78
N ILE A 47 -4.61 33.06 -6.79
CA ILE A 47 -3.66 31.97 -6.99
C ILE A 47 -3.08 31.95 -8.42
N LYS A 48 -3.92 32.02 -9.46
CA LYS A 48 -3.44 31.98 -10.85
C LYS A 48 -2.46 33.13 -11.16
N PRO A 49 -2.76 34.40 -10.85
CA PRO A 49 -1.81 35.50 -11.04
C PRO A 49 -0.52 35.31 -10.24
N LEU A 50 -0.61 34.80 -9.00
CA LEU A 50 0.55 34.57 -8.15
C LEU A 50 1.46 33.45 -8.71
N SER A 51 0.86 32.40 -9.29
CA SER A 51 1.61 31.29 -9.93
C SER A 51 2.35 31.67 -11.20
N GLN A 52 1.95 32.77 -11.85
CA GLN A 52 2.68 33.32 -13.00
C GLN A 52 3.91 34.13 -12.57
N LYS A 53 3.88 34.69 -11.36
CA LYS A 53 4.98 35.50 -10.79
C LYS A 53 6.00 34.67 -10.00
N TYR A 54 5.54 33.62 -9.31
CA TYR A 54 6.34 32.85 -8.37
C TYR A 54 6.18 31.33 -8.61
N PRO A 55 7.22 30.52 -8.33
CA PRO A 55 7.13 29.06 -8.42
C PRO A 55 6.28 28.50 -7.27
N ILE A 56 4.96 28.49 -7.41
CA ILE A 56 4.04 27.98 -6.37
C ILE A 56 3.33 26.69 -6.79
N GLU A 57 3.16 25.78 -5.85
CA GLU A 57 2.38 24.53 -5.96
C GLU A 57 1.26 24.52 -4.91
N ILE A 58 0.06 24.08 -5.30
CA ILE A 58 -1.13 24.19 -4.46
C ILE A 58 -1.91 22.89 -4.44
N GLN A 59 -2.29 22.46 -3.24
CA GLN A 59 -3.25 21.39 -3.03
C GLN A 59 -4.50 21.95 -2.38
N SER A 60 -5.67 21.58 -2.93
CA SER A 60 -6.95 22.12 -2.48
C SER A 60 -7.81 21.04 -1.83
N PHE A 61 -8.37 21.33 -0.67
CA PHE A 61 -9.17 20.41 0.15
C PHE A 61 -10.56 21.01 0.37
N SER A 62 -11.61 20.28 -0.03
CA SER A 62 -12.99 20.67 0.28
C SER A 62 -13.31 20.29 1.73
N VAL A 63 -13.66 21.26 2.57
CA VAL A 63 -14.07 21.01 3.97
C VAL A 63 -15.45 20.37 4.09
N ASN A 64 -16.21 20.29 2.99
CA ASN A 64 -17.46 19.52 2.93
C ASN A 64 -17.20 18.01 3.19
N GLN A 65 -15.95 17.57 3.07
CA GLN A 65 -15.52 16.25 3.52
C GLN A 65 -15.01 16.33 4.97
N LEU A 66 -15.64 15.58 5.88
CA LEU A 66 -15.27 15.49 7.30
C LEU A 66 -13.76 15.31 7.53
N LYS A 67 -13.09 14.45 6.76
CA LYS A 67 -11.64 14.21 6.88
C LYS A 67 -10.78 15.46 6.61
N ASN A 68 -11.21 16.33 5.70
CA ASN A 68 -10.49 17.56 5.36
C ASN A 68 -10.80 18.67 6.37
N TYR A 69 -12.03 18.70 6.90
CA TYR A 69 -12.38 19.56 8.03
C TYR A 69 -11.55 19.21 9.27
N ASP A 70 -11.44 17.92 9.62
CA ASP A 70 -10.59 17.45 10.71
C ASP A 70 -9.10 17.81 10.50
N LEU A 71 -8.64 17.78 9.25
CA LEU A 71 -7.28 18.19 8.89
C LEU A 71 -7.05 19.68 9.11
N LEU A 72 -7.99 20.53 8.69
CA LEU A 72 -7.95 21.98 8.91
C LEU A 72 -7.88 22.31 10.40
N VAL A 73 -8.78 21.73 11.20
CA VAL A 73 -8.84 21.94 12.66
C VAL A 73 -7.52 21.56 13.34
N LYS A 74 -6.85 20.51 12.87
CA LYS A 74 -5.52 20.12 13.38
C LYS A 74 -4.46 21.17 13.11
N PHE A 75 -4.44 21.74 11.90
CA PHE A 75 -3.49 22.81 11.56
C PHE A 75 -3.75 24.07 12.37
N GLU A 76 -5.01 24.48 12.49
CA GLU A 76 -5.41 25.63 13.30
C GLU A 76 -4.94 25.49 14.76
N LYS A 77 -5.15 24.30 15.33
CA LYS A 77 -4.69 23.99 16.70
C LYS A 77 -3.17 23.98 16.83
N GLU A 78 -2.46 23.42 15.86
CA GLU A 78 -0.99 23.31 15.89
C GLU A 78 -0.31 24.68 15.74
N LEU A 79 -0.79 25.49 14.79
CA LEU A 79 -0.27 26.82 14.53
C LEU A 79 -0.80 27.88 15.52
N LYS A 80 -1.68 27.45 16.45
CA LYS A 80 -2.32 28.27 17.49
C LYS A 80 -3.10 29.45 16.90
N ASP A 81 -3.73 29.20 15.78
CA ASP A 81 -4.52 30.17 15.02
C ASP A 81 -5.84 29.49 14.65
N THR A 82 -6.87 29.76 15.44
CA THR A 82 -8.17 29.06 15.42
C THR A 82 -9.30 30.02 15.08
N GLU A 83 -10.42 29.48 14.62
CA GLU A 83 -11.62 30.24 14.23
C GLU A 83 -11.46 31.02 12.92
N ASN A 84 -10.69 30.46 11.96
CA ASN A 84 -10.50 31.10 10.67
C ASN A 84 -11.73 30.96 9.77
N GLU A 85 -12.13 32.06 9.14
CA GLU A 85 -13.16 32.05 8.12
C GLU A 85 -12.68 31.33 6.84
N LEU A 86 -13.57 30.60 6.16
CA LEU A 86 -13.23 29.96 4.89
C LEU A 86 -13.32 30.98 3.73
N PRO A 87 -12.42 30.88 2.72
CA PRO A 87 -11.38 29.88 2.55
C PRO A 87 -10.15 30.13 3.43
N VAL A 88 -9.39 29.07 3.74
CA VAL A 88 -8.17 29.13 4.55
C VAL A 88 -6.96 28.69 3.72
N ILE A 89 -5.87 29.45 3.76
CA ILE A 89 -4.58 29.05 3.19
C ILE A 89 -3.57 28.76 4.28
N ILE A 90 -2.84 27.66 4.13
CA ILE A 90 -1.72 27.31 5.00
C ILE A 90 -0.44 27.32 4.18
N ILE A 91 0.54 28.11 4.60
CA ILE A 91 1.84 28.28 3.95
C ILE A 91 2.93 28.28 5.02
N GLY A 92 3.81 27.27 4.98
CA GLY A 92 4.82 27.07 6.01
C GLY A 92 4.19 26.92 7.40
N ASP A 93 4.49 27.87 8.29
CA ASP A 93 4.02 27.98 9.68
C ASP A 93 2.93 29.06 9.87
N LYS A 94 2.28 29.49 8.78
CA LYS A 94 1.26 30.54 8.78
C LYS A 94 -0.09 30.06 8.25
N ILE A 95 -1.15 30.57 8.86
CA ILE A 95 -2.54 30.45 8.41
C ILE A 95 -3.01 31.82 7.94
N LEU A 96 -3.79 31.85 6.86
CA LEU A 96 -4.52 33.02 6.40
C LEU A 96 -6.00 32.63 6.27
N GLY A 97 -6.86 33.26 7.06
CA GLY A 97 -8.29 33.02 7.12
C GLY A 97 -9.10 34.06 6.34
N GLY A 98 -10.03 33.59 5.51
CA GLY A 98 -10.96 34.44 4.78
C GLY A 98 -10.33 35.18 3.58
N GLU A 99 -11.18 35.71 2.71
CA GLU A 99 -10.71 36.34 1.46
C GLU A 99 -9.90 37.63 1.70
N ILE A 100 -10.18 38.37 2.79
CA ILE A 100 -9.54 39.65 3.09
C ILE A 100 -8.06 39.45 3.45
N GLU A 101 -7.78 38.55 4.38
CA GLU A 101 -6.41 38.27 4.84
C GLU A 101 -5.59 37.63 3.74
N ILE A 102 -6.16 36.67 3.01
CA ILE A 102 -5.52 36.02 1.87
C ILE A 102 -5.07 37.03 0.81
N ARG A 103 -5.93 37.97 0.41
CA ARG A 103 -5.59 38.96 -0.62
C ARG A 103 -4.53 39.95 -0.16
N LYS A 104 -4.49 40.26 1.13
CA LYS A 104 -3.59 41.24 1.70
C LYS A 104 -2.18 40.68 1.89
N ASP A 105 -2.08 39.47 2.45
CA ASP A 105 -0.82 39.00 3.05
C ASP A 105 -0.16 37.83 2.29
N LEU A 106 -0.89 37.12 1.41
CA LEU A 106 -0.37 35.93 0.73
C LEU A 106 0.83 36.22 -0.20
N GLU A 107 0.79 37.27 -1.02
CA GLU A 107 1.89 37.60 -1.95
C GLU A 107 3.18 37.94 -1.18
N GLY A 108 3.05 38.65 -0.05
CA GLY A 108 4.18 38.97 0.82
C GLY A 108 4.80 37.73 1.47
N LEU A 109 3.98 36.79 1.93
CA LEU A 109 4.46 35.51 2.48
C LEU A 109 5.12 34.66 1.40
N VAL A 110 4.52 34.53 0.22
CA VAL A 110 5.11 33.77 -0.90
C VAL A 110 6.47 34.35 -1.27
N LYS A 111 6.59 35.67 -1.41
CA LYS A 111 7.87 36.33 -1.67
C LYS A 111 8.91 35.98 -0.60
N THR A 112 8.53 36.07 0.67
CA THR A 112 9.41 35.75 1.81
C THR A 112 9.91 34.31 1.75
N TYR A 113 9.03 33.35 1.42
CA TYR A 113 9.43 31.95 1.33
C TYR A 113 10.23 31.64 0.06
N VAL A 114 9.95 32.29 -1.07
CA VAL A 114 10.80 32.18 -2.27
C VAL A 114 12.22 32.64 -1.96
N GLU A 115 12.39 33.78 -1.28
CA GLU A 115 13.70 34.30 -0.85
C GLU A 115 14.42 33.34 0.12
N LYS A 116 13.67 32.56 0.91
CA LYS A 116 14.20 31.52 1.80
C LYS A 116 14.48 30.17 1.12
N GLY A 117 14.30 30.06 -0.19
CA GLY A 117 14.53 28.81 -0.92
C GLY A 117 13.32 27.87 -0.96
N GLY A 118 12.10 28.40 -0.85
CA GLY A 118 10.83 27.69 -1.02
C GLY A 118 10.26 27.14 0.30
N THR A 119 9.19 26.34 0.18
CA THR A 119 8.61 25.61 1.33
C THR A 119 8.30 24.17 0.95
N PRO A 120 8.47 23.20 1.87
CA PRO A 120 7.79 21.92 1.72
C PRO A 120 6.27 22.11 1.82
N TRP A 121 5.51 21.06 1.49
CA TRP A 121 4.08 21.04 1.81
C TRP A 121 3.88 21.31 3.30
N PRO A 122 2.88 22.11 3.70
CA PRO A 122 2.54 22.28 5.10
C PRO A 122 2.35 20.91 5.73
N SER A 123 3.19 20.59 6.70
CA SER A 123 3.11 19.35 7.46
C SER A 123 2.74 19.71 8.87
N LEU A 124 1.71 19.06 9.40
CA LEU A 124 1.57 18.95 10.85
C LEU A 124 2.85 18.30 11.34
N GLN A 125 3.73 19.03 12.04
CA GLN A 125 4.90 18.40 12.61
C GLN A 125 4.41 17.29 13.54
N PRO A 126 5.03 16.10 13.53
CA PRO A 126 4.70 15.08 14.50
C PRO A 126 4.83 15.68 15.91
N ILE A 127 3.84 15.40 16.76
CA ILE A 127 3.79 15.88 18.13
C ILE A 127 5.02 15.36 18.88
N GLY A 128 6.03 16.24 18.98
CA GLY A 128 7.32 15.95 19.60
C GLY A 128 8.17 14.97 18.80
N PRO A 129 9.40 14.68 19.26
CA PRO A 129 10.23 13.71 18.58
C PRO A 129 9.51 12.34 18.60
N GLU A 130 9.50 11.66 17.46
CA GLU A 130 8.94 10.30 17.31
C GLU A 130 9.56 9.30 18.30
N GLU A 131 10.73 9.65 18.82
CA GLU A 131 11.48 8.93 19.83
C GLU A 131 12.06 9.90 20.85
N GLY A 132 12.18 9.48 22.11
CA GLY A 132 12.72 10.37 23.14
C GLY A 132 12.41 9.89 24.54
N TRP A 133 12.50 10.82 25.50
CA TRP A 133 12.24 10.54 26.91
C TRP A 133 11.11 11.41 27.44
N ILE A 134 10.33 10.84 28.34
CA ILE A 134 9.31 11.53 29.11
C ILE A 134 9.58 11.24 30.61
N PRO A 135 9.68 12.26 31.47
CA PRO A 135 9.71 13.70 31.12
C PRO A 135 11.04 14.16 30.50
N HIS A 136 12.15 13.53 30.86
CA HIS A 136 13.50 13.82 30.37
C HIS A 136 14.37 12.55 30.46
N PRO A 137 15.54 12.48 29.80
CA PRO A 137 16.48 11.36 29.98
C PRO A 137 17.01 11.30 31.42
N PRO A 138 17.31 10.10 31.95
CA PRO A 138 17.91 9.95 33.27
C PRO A 138 19.28 10.63 33.35
N THR A 139 19.56 11.38 34.42
CA THR A 139 20.90 11.93 34.69
C THR A 139 21.85 10.86 35.21
N GLU A 140 23.16 11.10 35.14
CA GLU A 140 24.17 10.16 35.66
C GLU A 140 24.04 9.91 37.17
N GLU A 141 23.60 10.91 37.92
CA GLU A 141 23.34 10.80 39.36
C GLU A 141 22.10 9.93 39.63
N GLU A 142 21.03 10.16 38.86
CA GLU A 142 19.81 9.35 38.96
C GLU A 142 20.12 7.88 38.60
N LYS A 143 20.93 7.63 37.55
CA LYS A 143 21.33 6.28 37.16
C LYS A 143 22.04 5.54 38.30
N LYS A 144 22.90 6.24 39.04
CA LYS A 144 23.62 5.70 40.19
C LYS A 144 22.73 5.45 41.42
N SER A 145 21.58 6.13 41.52
CA SER A 145 20.67 5.98 42.66
C SER A 145 20.03 4.58 42.76
N GLY A 146 19.93 3.86 41.64
CA GLY A 146 19.26 2.55 41.56
C GLY A 146 17.74 2.59 41.76
N LYS A 147 17.14 3.77 41.97
CA LYS A 147 15.72 3.94 42.30
C LYS A 147 14.84 4.32 41.12
N ILE A 148 15.43 4.57 39.94
CA ILE A 148 14.69 4.92 38.73
C ILE A 148 13.79 3.78 38.31
N ILE A 149 12.56 4.11 37.95
CA ILE A 149 11.61 3.24 37.27
C ILE A 149 11.73 3.53 35.77
N TYR A 150 12.32 2.61 35.01
CA TYR A 150 12.37 2.70 33.57
C TYR A 150 11.14 2.04 32.93
N ALA A 151 10.57 2.72 31.94
CA ALA A 151 9.50 2.17 31.12
C ALA A 151 9.74 2.40 29.63
N ALA A 152 9.24 1.49 28.81
CA ALA A 152 9.29 1.58 27.35
C ALA A 152 7.87 1.75 26.82
N PHE A 153 7.60 2.88 26.16
CA PHE A 153 6.34 3.11 25.47
C PHE A 153 6.55 2.93 23.96
N LEU A 154 5.99 1.85 23.42
CA LEU A 154 6.05 1.54 21.99
C LEU A 154 4.68 1.82 21.39
N TYR A 155 4.61 2.57 20.29
CA TYR A 155 3.35 2.98 19.69
C TYR A 155 3.41 3.03 18.18
N MET A 156 2.25 2.94 17.53
CA MET A 156 2.11 3.12 16.08
C MET A 156 1.79 4.60 15.76
N PRO A 157 2.67 5.34 15.06
CA PRO A 157 2.38 6.69 14.57
C PRO A 157 1.15 6.74 13.65
N GLY A 158 0.42 7.86 13.67
CA GLY A 158 -0.81 8.05 12.89
C GLY A 158 -2.09 7.49 13.54
N CYS A 159 -1.95 6.89 14.72
CA CYS A 159 -3.06 6.44 15.57
C CYS A 159 -3.49 7.58 16.51
N LEU A 160 -4.75 8.04 16.41
CA LEU A 160 -5.28 9.16 17.22
C LEU A 160 -5.21 8.86 18.73
N HIS A 161 -5.67 7.67 19.15
CA HIS A 161 -5.63 7.23 20.54
C HIS A 161 -4.21 7.14 21.10
N CYS A 162 -3.22 6.83 20.26
CA CYS A 162 -1.82 6.69 20.67
C CYS A 162 -1.19 8.07 20.97
N GLU A 163 -1.56 9.11 20.21
CA GLU A 163 -1.11 10.49 20.46
C GLU A 163 -1.76 11.08 21.71
N GLU A 164 -3.06 10.81 21.91
CA GLU A 164 -3.76 11.17 23.15
C GLU A 164 -3.09 10.53 24.36
N MET A 165 -2.82 9.22 24.29
CA MET A 165 -2.14 8.50 25.36
C MET A 165 -0.73 9.02 25.63
N LYS A 166 0.05 9.38 24.60
CA LYS A 166 1.38 9.99 24.77
C LYS A 166 1.28 11.30 25.56
N ALA A 167 0.25 12.11 25.30
CA ALA A 167 0.00 13.35 26.03
C ALA A 167 -0.43 13.09 27.49
N GLU A 168 -1.23 12.07 27.74
CA GLU A 168 -1.61 11.64 29.09
C GLU A 168 -0.42 11.10 29.89
N LEU A 169 0.37 10.20 29.30
CA LEU A 169 1.61 9.70 29.88
C LEU A 169 2.57 10.83 30.26
N LYS A 170 2.67 11.88 29.44
CA LYS A 170 3.46 13.07 29.78
C LYS A 170 2.96 13.77 31.05
N LYS A 171 1.64 13.89 31.22
CA LYS A 171 1.02 14.49 32.42
C LYS A 171 1.19 13.60 33.65
N TRP A 172 1.16 12.28 33.50
CA TRP A 172 1.33 11.35 34.62
C TRP A 172 2.79 11.22 35.04
N ALA A 173 3.70 11.16 34.07
CA ALA A 173 5.14 11.07 34.31
C ALA A 173 5.71 12.34 34.96
N SER A 174 5.18 13.53 34.62
CA SER A 174 5.59 14.78 35.31
C SER A 174 5.23 14.82 36.79
N LYS A 175 4.27 14.00 37.22
CA LYS A 175 3.88 13.84 38.64
C LYS A 175 4.60 12.68 39.34
N THR A 176 5.44 11.94 38.63
CA THR A 176 6.12 10.73 39.14
C THR A 176 7.64 10.93 39.04
N PRO A 177 8.31 11.44 40.08
CA PRO A 177 9.70 11.90 40.01
C PRO A 177 10.70 10.83 39.55
N ASP A 178 10.50 9.59 39.98
CA ASP A 178 11.41 8.47 39.72
C ASP A 178 11.18 7.78 38.36
N LEU A 179 10.18 8.21 37.58
CA LEU A 179 9.81 7.55 36.34
C LEU A 179 10.54 8.13 35.12
N ARG A 180 11.12 7.26 34.30
CA ARG A 180 11.71 7.63 33.00
C ARG A 180 11.11 6.72 31.92
N VAL A 181 10.26 7.29 31.07
CA VAL A 181 9.63 6.58 29.95
C VAL A 181 10.39 6.88 28.66
N ARG A 182 10.90 5.86 27.99
CA ARG A 182 11.47 5.98 26.65
C ARG A 182 10.43 5.67 25.59
N ILE A 183 10.34 6.53 24.59
CA ILE A 183 9.37 6.45 23.50
C ILE A 183 10.01 5.81 22.27
N PHE A 184 9.32 4.84 21.68
CA PHE A 184 9.75 4.09 20.50
C PHE A 184 8.64 4.06 19.45
N SER A 185 8.94 4.55 18.26
CA SER A 185 8.02 4.55 17.11
C SER A 185 8.07 3.21 16.38
N LEU A 186 6.91 2.53 16.25
CA LEU A 186 6.78 1.29 15.49
C LEU A 186 6.82 1.50 13.96
N VAL A 187 7.10 2.72 13.47
CA VAL A 187 7.46 2.90 12.05
C VAL A 187 8.82 2.28 11.76
N LYS A 188 9.77 2.40 12.69
CA LYS A 188 11.12 1.89 12.50
C LYS A 188 11.19 0.37 12.64
N GLU A 189 11.91 -0.27 11.73
CA GLU A 189 12.07 -1.72 11.71
C GLU A 189 12.75 -2.26 12.99
N GLU A 190 13.77 -1.55 13.48
CA GLU A 190 14.46 -1.88 14.74
C GLU A 190 13.50 -1.91 15.94
N ASN A 191 12.58 -0.97 16.01
CA ASN A 191 11.58 -0.89 17.09
C ASN A 191 10.48 -1.97 16.93
N LYS A 192 10.15 -2.39 15.70
CA LYS A 192 9.27 -3.54 15.48
C LYS A 192 9.93 -4.83 15.99
N LYS A 193 11.21 -5.03 15.72
CA LYS A 193 11.98 -6.18 16.24
C LYS A 193 12.03 -6.14 17.77
N LEU A 194 12.26 -4.95 18.35
CA LEU A 194 12.23 -4.74 19.79
C LEU A 194 10.85 -5.06 20.40
N ASP A 195 9.75 -4.55 19.81
CA ASP A 195 8.39 -4.80 20.29
C ASP A 195 8.04 -6.28 20.25
N GLU A 196 8.42 -6.98 19.17
CA GLU A 196 8.16 -8.41 19.07
C GLU A 196 8.97 -9.19 20.11
N ALA A 197 10.25 -8.86 20.31
CA ALA A 197 11.09 -9.51 21.31
C ALA A 197 10.55 -9.28 22.73
N LEU A 198 10.19 -8.05 23.07
CA LEU A 198 9.55 -7.73 24.35
C LEU A 198 8.21 -8.45 24.49
N SER A 199 7.35 -8.41 23.47
CA SER A 199 6.07 -9.12 23.48
C SER A 199 6.23 -10.62 23.74
N GLN A 200 7.33 -11.24 23.31
CA GLN A 200 7.62 -12.64 23.60
C GLN A 200 8.07 -12.85 25.05
N ILE A 201 8.96 -11.99 25.55
CA ILE A 201 9.46 -12.06 26.93
C ILE A 201 8.31 -11.90 27.93
N TYR A 202 7.40 -10.95 27.67
CA TYR A 202 6.23 -10.67 28.51
C TYR A 202 5.02 -11.57 28.17
N GLN A 203 5.20 -12.54 27.26
CA GLN A 203 4.16 -13.52 26.85
C GLN A 203 2.86 -12.89 26.35
N ILE A 204 2.96 -11.72 25.70
CA ILE A 204 1.82 -11.01 25.12
C ILE A 204 1.23 -11.85 23.97
N PRO A 205 -0.10 -12.03 23.90
CA PRO A 205 -0.75 -12.75 22.79
C PRO A 205 -0.40 -12.17 21.42
N GLU A 206 -0.28 -13.02 20.39
CA GLU A 206 0.08 -12.62 19.02
C GLU A 206 -0.83 -11.51 18.46
N SER A 207 -2.12 -11.52 18.81
CA SER A 207 -3.10 -10.50 18.38
C SER A 207 -2.85 -9.09 18.92
N LYS A 208 -2.05 -8.95 19.98
CA LYS A 208 -1.71 -7.66 20.63
C LYS A 208 -0.30 -7.15 20.26
N ARG A 209 0.45 -7.89 19.43
CA ARG A 209 1.84 -7.55 19.03
C ARG A 209 1.86 -6.66 17.81
N LEU A 210 2.82 -5.72 17.74
CA LEU A 210 3.00 -4.78 16.61
C LEU A 210 1.76 -3.95 16.23
N VAL A 211 0.77 -3.87 17.12
CA VAL A 211 -0.44 -3.07 16.97
C VAL A 211 -0.55 -2.12 18.15
N ASP A 212 -1.15 -0.97 17.87
CA ASP A 212 -1.52 0.04 18.86
C ASP A 212 -0.34 0.50 19.72
N HIS A 213 -0.57 0.82 21.00
CA HIS A 213 0.44 1.24 21.95
C HIS A 213 0.56 0.31 23.17
N LYS A 214 1.78 0.21 23.69
CA LYS A 214 2.16 -0.64 24.82
C LYS A 214 3.14 0.09 25.74
N LEU A 215 2.93 -0.04 27.05
CA LEU A 215 3.86 0.41 28.08
C LEU A 215 4.44 -0.81 28.81
N TYR A 216 5.73 -1.06 28.65
CA TYR A 216 6.46 -2.09 29.38
C TYR A 216 7.17 -1.46 30.57
N MET A 217 7.11 -2.09 31.75
CA MET A 217 7.76 -1.60 32.97
C MET A 217 8.05 -2.76 33.93
N GLY A 218 9.33 -2.93 34.29
CA GLY A 218 9.74 -4.04 35.16
C GLY A 218 9.36 -5.40 34.54
N GLU A 219 8.60 -6.23 35.24
CA GLU A 219 8.08 -7.52 34.76
C GLU A 219 6.64 -7.45 34.22
N ASP A 220 6.03 -6.25 34.18
CA ASP A 220 4.64 -6.09 33.74
C ASP A 220 4.53 -5.22 32.49
N TYR A 221 3.36 -5.26 31.85
CA TYR A 221 3.01 -4.40 30.74
C TYR A 221 1.55 -3.93 30.84
N LEU A 222 1.25 -2.81 30.19
CA LEU A 222 -0.10 -2.34 29.91
C LEU A 222 -0.26 -2.18 28.39
N TRP A 223 -1.40 -2.57 27.86
CA TRP A 223 -1.69 -2.53 26.42
C TRP A 223 -2.99 -1.76 26.17
N SER A 224 -2.95 -0.81 25.25
CA SER A 224 -4.11 -0.08 24.74
C SER A 224 -5.17 0.22 25.81
N GLU A 225 -6.31 -0.47 25.78
CA GLU A 225 -7.44 -0.33 26.72
C GLU A 225 -7.06 -0.49 28.20
N ASP A 226 -6.04 -1.30 28.50
CA ASP A 226 -5.56 -1.53 29.87
C ASP A 226 -4.70 -0.36 30.38
N LEU A 227 -4.24 0.56 29.51
CA LEU A 227 -3.42 1.70 29.88
C LEU A 227 -4.31 2.92 30.16
N HIS A 228 -4.68 3.11 31.42
CA HIS A 228 -5.40 4.29 31.90
C HIS A 228 -4.81 4.74 33.24
N GLN A 229 -5.24 5.89 33.74
CA GLN A 229 -4.60 6.51 34.91
C GLN A 229 -4.55 5.58 36.14
N GLU A 230 -5.63 4.87 36.45
CA GLU A 230 -5.70 3.98 37.62
C GLU A 230 -4.75 2.78 37.49
N SER A 231 -4.75 2.09 36.35
CA SER A 231 -3.86 0.94 36.10
C SER A 231 -2.39 1.37 36.05
N PHE A 232 -2.11 2.53 35.47
CA PHE A 232 -0.79 3.14 35.48
C PHE A 232 -0.29 3.43 36.90
N GLN A 233 -1.12 4.05 37.75
CA GLN A 233 -0.74 4.34 39.14
C GLN A 233 -0.52 3.07 39.95
N LYS A 234 -1.39 2.06 39.76
CA LYS A 234 -1.22 0.75 40.39
C LYS A 234 0.10 0.09 39.98
N LEU A 235 0.47 0.19 38.70
CA LEU A 235 1.72 -0.34 38.18
C LEU A 235 2.94 0.39 38.76
N ILE A 236 2.92 1.72 38.77
CA ILE A 236 3.99 2.53 39.39
C ILE A 236 4.19 2.16 40.86
N GLY A 237 3.10 2.00 41.62
CA GLY A 237 3.15 1.63 43.04
C GLY A 237 3.89 0.32 43.32
N LYS A 238 3.93 -0.61 42.36
CA LYS A 238 4.66 -1.89 42.48
C LYS A 238 6.20 -1.69 42.50
N TYR A 239 6.68 -0.67 41.79
CA TYR A 239 8.11 -0.39 41.58
C TYR A 239 8.62 0.81 42.39
N GLN A 240 7.73 1.55 43.03
CA GLN A 240 8.08 2.72 43.84
C GLN A 240 9.07 2.35 44.96
N GLY A 241 10.16 3.11 45.05
CA GLY A 241 11.25 2.88 46.01
C GLY A 241 12.20 1.71 45.68
N LYS A 242 11.80 0.80 44.79
CA LYS A 242 12.62 -0.35 44.32
C LYS A 242 13.32 -0.08 42.99
N GLY A 243 12.75 0.79 42.17
CA GLY A 243 13.15 1.00 40.78
C GLY A 243 12.68 -0.14 39.87
N ALA A 244 12.87 0.06 38.56
CA ALA A 244 12.64 -0.96 37.54
C ALA A 244 13.70 -0.80 36.45
N PRO A 245 14.45 -1.86 36.09
CA PRO A 245 15.49 -1.75 35.07
C PRO A 245 14.88 -1.48 33.68
N PRO A 246 15.67 -0.94 32.74
CA PRO A 246 15.20 -0.66 31.38
C PRO A 246 14.64 -1.92 30.68
N PRO A 247 13.37 -1.91 30.24
CA PRO A 247 12.77 -3.09 29.61
C PRO A 247 13.55 -3.58 28.38
N TRP A 248 14.10 -2.66 27.58
CA TRP A 248 14.86 -2.99 26.37
C TRP A 248 16.20 -3.69 26.65
N GLU A 249 16.73 -3.62 27.86
CA GLU A 249 17.98 -4.34 28.22
C GLU A 249 17.74 -5.84 28.44
N LYS A 250 16.49 -6.27 28.65
CA LYS A 250 16.11 -7.70 28.69
C LYS A 250 16.25 -8.40 27.34
N VAL A 251 16.30 -7.61 26.27
CA VAL A 251 16.24 -8.12 24.91
C VAL A 251 17.64 -8.49 24.45
N THR A 252 17.91 -9.81 24.38
CA THR A 252 19.16 -10.33 23.82
C THR A 252 19.17 -10.24 22.30
N LYS A 253 20.37 -10.33 21.68
CA LYS A 253 20.49 -10.42 20.22
C LYS A 253 19.70 -11.60 19.66
N GLU A 254 19.74 -12.74 20.35
CA GLU A 254 18.97 -13.94 19.98
C GLU A 254 17.46 -13.68 20.02
N ALA A 255 16.96 -12.95 21.02
CA ALA A 255 15.55 -12.58 21.12
C ALA A 255 15.13 -11.63 19.98
N LEU A 256 16.00 -10.71 19.55
CA LEU A 256 15.76 -9.85 18.38
C LEU A 256 15.67 -10.67 17.09
N GLU A 257 16.62 -11.58 16.86
CA GLU A 257 16.62 -12.46 15.67
C GLU A 257 15.40 -13.38 15.64
N LYS A 258 15.02 -13.93 16.80
CA LYS A 258 13.81 -14.73 16.95
C LYS A 258 12.56 -13.88 16.69
N GLY A 259 12.51 -12.65 17.22
CA GLY A 259 11.43 -11.70 16.97
C GLY A 259 11.26 -11.44 15.47
N GLU A 260 12.35 -11.08 14.79
CA GLU A 260 12.38 -10.88 13.33
C GLU A 260 11.85 -12.10 12.56
N LYS A 261 12.29 -13.31 12.89
CA LYS A 261 11.79 -14.55 12.26
C LYS A 261 10.29 -14.73 12.43
N ASN A 262 9.73 -14.42 13.60
CA ASN A 262 8.30 -14.56 13.87
C ASN A 262 7.47 -13.52 13.10
N ILE A 263 7.93 -12.27 13.01
CA ILE A 263 7.29 -11.23 12.19
C ILE A 263 7.22 -11.71 10.74
N ILE A 264 8.35 -12.20 10.22
CA ILE A 264 8.48 -12.74 8.88
C ILE A 264 7.54 -13.92 8.65
N GLU A 265 7.49 -14.88 9.58
CA GLU A 265 6.68 -16.09 9.43
C GLU A 265 5.18 -15.79 9.42
N ARG A 266 4.72 -14.91 10.33
CA ARG A 266 3.32 -14.46 10.34
C ARG A 266 2.97 -13.77 9.05
N PHE A 267 3.82 -12.85 8.59
CA PHE A 267 3.60 -12.14 7.33
C PHE A 267 3.62 -13.09 6.12
N ARG A 268 4.49 -14.11 6.14
CA ARG A 268 4.55 -15.18 5.13
C ARG A 268 3.24 -15.97 5.05
N ARG A 269 2.60 -16.28 6.19
CA ARG A 269 1.31 -17.00 6.22
C ARG A 269 0.19 -16.19 5.54
N TRP A 270 0.09 -14.90 5.85
CA TRP A 270 -0.90 -14.01 5.24
C TRP A 270 -0.65 -13.77 3.75
N SER A 271 0.62 -13.58 3.38
CA SER A 271 1.01 -13.37 1.98
C SER A 271 0.90 -14.61 1.10
N LEU A 272 1.18 -15.80 1.64
CA LEU A 272 0.92 -17.07 0.93
C LEU A 272 -0.58 -17.22 0.62
N SER A 273 -1.43 -16.91 1.58
CA SER A 273 -2.88 -16.94 1.41
C SER A 273 -3.33 -15.97 0.31
N ALA A 274 -2.73 -14.78 0.25
CA ALA A 274 -2.99 -13.80 -0.81
C ALA A 274 -2.61 -14.34 -2.21
N VAL A 275 -1.45 -15.00 -2.35
CA VAL A 275 -1.02 -15.61 -3.63
C VAL A 275 -1.97 -16.73 -4.07
N LEU A 276 -2.38 -17.61 -3.14
CA LEU A 276 -3.30 -18.71 -3.43
C LEU A 276 -4.69 -18.19 -3.85
N VAL A 277 -5.22 -17.21 -3.12
CA VAL A 277 -6.51 -16.58 -3.42
C VAL A 277 -6.45 -15.82 -4.74
N ALA A 278 -5.36 -15.10 -5.02
CA ALA A 278 -5.18 -14.39 -6.28
C ALA A 278 -5.16 -15.35 -7.47
N GLY A 279 -4.41 -16.45 -7.40
CA GLY A 279 -4.37 -17.47 -8.44
C GLY A 279 -5.75 -18.10 -8.69
N PHE A 280 -6.48 -18.43 -7.62
CA PHE A 280 -7.83 -18.98 -7.73
C PHE A 280 -8.83 -17.98 -8.36
N ILE A 281 -8.80 -16.72 -7.92
CA ILE A 281 -9.66 -15.65 -8.44
C ILE A 281 -9.37 -15.41 -9.94
N ASP A 282 -8.11 -15.46 -10.34
CA ASP A 282 -7.70 -15.35 -11.74
C ASP A 282 -8.18 -16.56 -12.56
N GLY A 283 -8.14 -17.77 -12.00
CA GLY A 283 -8.66 -18.99 -12.64
C GLY A 283 -10.17 -18.96 -12.88
N ILE A 284 -10.96 -18.34 -11.99
CA ILE A 284 -12.41 -18.17 -12.14
C ILE A 284 -12.82 -16.96 -13.01
N ASN A 285 -11.84 -16.30 -13.65
CA ASN A 285 -12.08 -15.14 -14.47
C ASN A 285 -13.00 -15.48 -15.67
N PRO A 286 -14.01 -14.63 -15.99
CA PRO A 286 -14.88 -14.81 -17.15
C PRO A 286 -14.14 -15.06 -18.48
N CYS A 287 -12.94 -14.49 -18.67
CA CYS A 287 -12.10 -14.72 -19.85
C CYS A 287 -11.63 -16.19 -19.97
N ALA A 288 -11.13 -16.76 -18.86
CA ALA A 288 -10.65 -18.13 -18.81
C ALA A 288 -11.81 -19.12 -18.96
N PHE A 289 -12.92 -18.86 -18.25
CA PHE A 289 -14.12 -19.70 -18.32
C PHE A 289 -14.77 -19.71 -19.71
N ALA A 290 -14.84 -18.56 -20.39
CA ALA A 290 -15.39 -18.50 -21.75
C ALA A 290 -14.61 -19.39 -22.74
N THR A 291 -13.28 -19.35 -22.66
CA THR A 291 -12.39 -20.17 -23.49
C THR A 291 -12.64 -21.67 -23.27
N ILE A 292 -12.72 -22.10 -22.01
CA ILE A 292 -12.90 -23.53 -21.71
C ILE A 292 -14.31 -24.01 -22.05
N ILE A 293 -15.34 -23.22 -21.76
CA ILE A 293 -16.72 -23.56 -22.16
C ILE A 293 -16.80 -23.73 -23.68
N PHE A 294 -16.14 -22.85 -24.44
CA PHE A 294 -16.08 -22.96 -25.89
C PHE A 294 -15.35 -24.23 -26.34
N LEU A 295 -14.20 -24.54 -25.74
CA LEU A 295 -13.45 -25.77 -26.04
C LEU A 295 -14.27 -27.03 -25.72
N VAL A 296 -14.92 -27.08 -24.56
CA VAL A 296 -15.81 -28.19 -24.19
C VAL A 296 -16.96 -28.33 -25.18
N SER A 297 -17.59 -27.22 -25.55
CA SER A 297 -18.68 -27.21 -26.54
C SER A 297 -18.22 -27.80 -27.88
N TYR A 298 -17.03 -27.41 -28.33
CA TYR A 298 -16.45 -27.93 -29.56
C TYR A 298 -16.08 -29.42 -29.48
N LEU A 299 -15.41 -29.85 -28.41
CA LEU A 299 -15.06 -31.27 -28.22
C LEU A 299 -16.31 -32.15 -28.22
N THR A 300 -17.37 -31.69 -27.56
CA THR A 300 -18.68 -32.37 -27.54
C THR A 300 -19.30 -32.40 -28.94
N PHE A 301 -19.21 -31.31 -29.70
CA PHE A 301 -19.72 -31.22 -31.07
C PHE A 301 -19.03 -32.20 -32.04
N VAL A 302 -17.71 -32.41 -31.88
CA VAL A 302 -16.94 -33.39 -32.68
C VAL A 302 -17.07 -34.82 -32.13
N GLY A 303 -17.97 -35.04 -31.17
CA GLY A 303 -18.34 -36.37 -30.69
C GLY A 303 -17.43 -36.96 -29.61
N LYS A 304 -16.50 -36.18 -29.05
CA LYS A 304 -15.66 -36.61 -27.92
C LYS A 304 -16.51 -36.74 -26.67
N LYS A 305 -16.30 -37.79 -25.87
CA LYS A 305 -17.09 -38.08 -24.66
C LYS A 305 -16.24 -38.58 -23.51
N GLY A 306 -16.73 -38.36 -22.28
CA GLY A 306 -16.18 -38.94 -21.05
C GLY A 306 -14.66 -38.74 -20.90
N ARG A 307 -13.91 -39.84 -20.88
CA ARG A 307 -12.45 -39.83 -20.65
C ARG A 307 -11.68 -39.05 -21.71
N GLU A 308 -12.16 -39.00 -22.95
CA GLU A 308 -11.50 -38.21 -23.99
C GLU A 308 -11.53 -36.72 -23.65
N ILE A 309 -12.68 -36.17 -23.23
CA ILE A 309 -12.77 -34.76 -22.84
C ILE A 309 -11.80 -34.45 -21.70
N LEU A 310 -11.67 -35.35 -20.72
CA LEU A 310 -10.74 -35.17 -19.61
C LEU A 310 -9.28 -35.18 -20.08
N LEU A 311 -8.90 -36.10 -20.97
CA LEU A 311 -7.55 -36.16 -21.54
C LEU A 311 -7.22 -34.88 -22.32
N TYR A 312 -8.10 -34.46 -23.23
CA TYR A 312 -7.93 -33.21 -23.98
C TYR A 312 -7.90 -31.99 -23.03
N GLY A 313 -8.71 -32.00 -21.97
CA GLY A 313 -8.71 -30.97 -20.94
C GLY A 313 -7.38 -30.86 -20.20
N ILE A 314 -6.82 -31.98 -19.74
CA ILE A 314 -5.51 -32.01 -19.07
C ILE A 314 -4.42 -31.47 -20.01
N VAL A 315 -4.38 -31.94 -21.25
CA VAL A 315 -3.39 -31.48 -22.25
C VAL A 315 -3.56 -30.00 -22.59
N PHE A 316 -4.78 -29.51 -22.67
CA PHE A 316 -5.05 -28.08 -22.85
C PHE A 316 -4.54 -27.27 -21.65
N THR A 317 -4.89 -27.68 -20.44
CA THR A 317 -4.51 -26.97 -19.21
C THR A 317 -3.01 -27.01 -18.94
N SER A 318 -2.29 -28.06 -19.36
CA SER A 318 -0.83 -28.09 -19.27
C SER A 318 -0.19 -27.06 -20.22
N GLY A 319 -0.73 -26.88 -21.42
CA GLY A 319 -0.31 -25.79 -22.33
C GLY A 319 -0.51 -24.41 -21.72
N VAL A 320 -1.67 -24.19 -21.08
CA VAL A 320 -1.97 -22.95 -20.35
C VAL A 320 -1.00 -22.74 -19.18
N PHE A 321 -0.76 -23.78 -18.37
CA PHE A 321 0.15 -23.73 -17.21
C PHE A 321 1.57 -23.36 -17.63
N ILE A 322 2.11 -24.01 -18.67
CA ILE A 322 3.45 -23.72 -19.17
C ILE A 322 3.54 -22.29 -19.71
N ALA A 323 2.55 -21.83 -20.48
CA ALA A 323 2.52 -20.45 -20.96
C ALA A 323 2.52 -19.43 -19.81
N TYR A 324 1.67 -19.60 -18.80
CA TYR A 324 1.62 -18.68 -17.66
C TYR A 324 2.90 -18.73 -16.84
N LEU A 325 3.47 -19.92 -16.64
CA LEU A 325 4.74 -20.07 -15.91
C LEU A 325 5.86 -19.32 -16.62
N LEU A 326 5.98 -19.44 -17.95
CA LEU A 326 6.99 -18.73 -18.74
C LEU A 326 6.78 -17.21 -18.71
N VAL A 327 5.53 -16.74 -18.86
CA VAL A 327 5.21 -15.30 -18.75
C VAL A 327 5.56 -14.77 -17.36
N GLY A 328 5.26 -15.55 -16.32
CA GLY A 328 5.57 -15.20 -14.93
C GLY A 328 7.07 -15.14 -14.65
N LEU A 329 7.83 -16.12 -15.13
CA LEU A 329 9.30 -16.13 -15.04
C LEU A 329 9.90 -14.92 -15.77
N GLY A 330 9.41 -14.61 -16.97
CA GLY A 330 9.82 -13.42 -17.73
C GLY A 330 9.55 -12.12 -16.96
N LEU A 331 8.34 -11.99 -16.40
CA LEU A 331 7.97 -10.82 -15.62
C LEU A 331 8.78 -10.68 -14.32
N MET A 332 9.01 -11.77 -13.59
CA MET A 332 9.85 -11.75 -12.38
C MET A 332 11.28 -11.35 -12.71
N THR A 333 11.85 -11.87 -13.80
CA THR A 333 13.20 -11.53 -14.25
C THR A 333 13.30 -10.04 -14.60
N PHE A 334 12.31 -9.53 -15.32
CA PHE A 334 12.19 -8.12 -15.66
C PHE A 334 12.14 -7.22 -14.42
N LEU A 335 11.26 -7.54 -13.46
CA LEU A 335 11.14 -6.76 -12.21
C LEU A 335 12.39 -6.87 -11.34
N HIS A 336 13.04 -8.03 -11.31
CA HIS A 336 14.28 -8.22 -10.56
C HIS A 336 15.41 -7.35 -11.14
N GLN A 337 15.55 -7.29 -12.47
CA GLN A 337 16.56 -6.47 -13.12
C GLN A 337 16.36 -4.97 -12.85
N LEU A 338 15.10 -4.52 -12.79
CA LEU A 338 14.76 -3.13 -12.43
C LEU A 338 15.02 -2.80 -10.96
N SER A 339 14.95 -3.80 -10.08
CA SER A 339 15.22 -3.63 -8.65
C SER A 339 16.66 -3.25 -8.33
N SER A 340 17.60 -3.45 -9.26
CA SER A 340 18.99 -2.99 -9.15
C SER A 340 19.15 -1.46 -9.21
N PHE A 341 18.11 -0.73 -9.61
CA PHE A 341 18.09 0.73 -9.71
C PHE A 341 17.02 1.32 -8.78
N PRO A 342 17.38 1.84 -7.59
CA PRO A 342 16.40 2.22 -6.55
C PRO A 342 15.32 3.22 -7.00
N LEU A 343 15.69 4.27 -7.77
CA LEU A 343 14.74 5.26 -8.28
C LEU A 343 13.74 4.65 -9.29
N ILE A 344 14.24 3.83 -10.20
CA ILE A 344 13.44 3.18 -11.26
C ILE A 344 12.52 2.14 -10.63
N SER A 345 13.05 1.32 -9.72
CA SER A 345 12.31 0.34 -8.93
C SER A 345 11.12 0.98 -8.21
N LYS A 346 11.34 2.09 -7.49
CA LYS A 346 10.27 2.82 -6.80
C LYS A 346 9.18 3.30 -7.77
N GLY A 347 9.57 3.85 -8.92
CA GLY A 347 8.63 4.26 -9.97
C GLY A 347 7.80 3.11 -10.54
N VAL A 348 8.43 1.95 -10.77
CA VAL A 348 7.77 0.74 -11.28
C VAL A 348 6.79 0.16 -10.27
N TYR A 349 7.16 0.05 -8.99
CA TYR A 349 6.23 -0.44 -7.96
C TYR A 349 5.09 0.55 -7.71
N LEU A 350 5.35 1.85 -7.74
CA LEU A 350 4.30 2.88 -7.69
C LEU A 350 3.33 2.75 -8.88
N PHE A 351 3.85 2.52 -10.09
CA PHE A 351 3.03 2.24 -11.25
C PHE A 351 2.16 0.98 -11.06
N ILE A 352 2.73 -0.12 -10.56
CA ILE A 352 1.96 -1.35 -10.30
C ILE A 352 0.88 -1.11 -9.23
N ALA A 353 1.16 -0.34 -8.18
CA ALA A 353 0.19 0.02 -7.15
C ALA A 353 -0.97 0.87 -7.72
N LEU A 354 -0.66 1.89 -8.52
CA LEU A 354 -1.65 2.73 -9.20
C LEU A 354 -2.46 1.94 -10.23
N PHE A 355 -1.80 1.03 -10.95
CA PHE A 355 -2.45 0.12 -11.89
C PHE A 355 -3.44 -0.79 -11.16
N ALA A 356 -3.03 -1.43 -10.07
CA ALA A 356 -3.90 -2.26 -9.23
C ALA A 356 -5.07 -1.44 -8.66
N LEU A 357 -4.82 -0.22 -8.16
CA LEU A 357 -5.86 0.67 -7.65
C LEU A 357 -6.90 0.99 -8.74
N THR A 358 -6.42 1.34 -9.94
CA THR A 358 -7.26 1.65 -11.10
C THR A 358 -8.11 0.45 -11.49
N LEU A 359 -7.52 -0.74 -11.56
CA LEU A 359 -8.23 -1.98 -11.84
C LEU A 359 -9.28 -2.29 -10.75
N GLY A 360 -8.96 -2.05 -9.48
CA GLY A 360 -9.86 -2.23 -8.35
C GLY A 360 -11.10 -1.34 -8.45
N VAL A 361 -10.90 -0.04 -8.73
CA VAL A 361 -11.98 0.93 -8.93
C VAL A 361 -12.84 0.56 -10.14
N ILE A 362 -12.23 0.18 -11.27
CA ILE A 362 -12.98 -0.22 -12.47
C ILE A 362 -13.74 -1.53 -12.22
N SER A 363 -13.15 -2.50 -11.51
CA SER A 363 -13.82 -3.78 -11.20
C SER A 363 -15.00 -3.58 -10.25
N LEU A 364 -14.89 -2.64 -9.30
CA LEU A 364 -16.00 -2.23 -8.45
C LEU A 364 -17.12 -1.54 -9.26
N TYR A 365 -16.74 -0.67 -10.19
CA TYR A 365 -17.69 -0.04 -11.12
C TYR A 365 -18.42 -1.07 -11.99
N ASP A 366 -17.72 -2.05 -12.56
CA ASP A 366 -18.29 -3.17 -13.31
C ASP A 366 -19.28 -3.98 -12.45
N TYR A 367 -18.96 -4.22 -11.18
CA TYR A 367 -19.87 -4.87 -10.23
C TYR A 367 -21.16 -4.07 -10.01
N LEU A 368 -21.05 -2.75 -9.85
CA LEU A 368 -22.23 -1.88 -9.71
C LEU A 368 -23.08 -1.87 -10.98
N LEU A 369 -22.46 -1.87 -12.17
CA LEU A 369 -23.17 -2.03 -13.45
C LEU A 369 -23.87 -3.38 -13.56
N PHE A 370 -23.23 -4.48 -13.10
CA PHE A 370 -23.85 -5.80 -13.04
C PHE A 370 -25.12 -5.77 -12.18
N ARG A 371 -25.07 -5.17 -10.97
CA ARG A 371 -26.25 -5.06 -10.09
C ARG A 371 -27.38 -4.23 -10.71
N ARG A 372 -27.06 -3.28 -11.59
CA ARG A 372 -28.04 -2.46 -12.32
C ARG A 372 -28.58 -3.13 -13.60
N GLY A 373 -28.21 -4.39 -13.87
CA GLY A 373 -28.62 -5.11 -15.08
C GLY A 373 -27.93 -4.65 -16.35
N GLN A 374 -26.90 -3.80 -16.26
CA GLN A 374 -26.21 -3.21 -17.41
C GLN A 374 -24.95 -3.97 -17.84
N ALA A 375 -24.95 -5.29 -17.63
CA ALA A 375 -24.62 -6.27 -18.68
C ALA A 375 -23.47 -5.93 -19.66
N ALA A 376 -23.89 -5.23 -20.70
CA ALA A 376 -23.13 -5.06 -21.92
C ALA A 376 -22.10 -3.92 -21.86
N LYS A 377 -22.13 -3.07 -20.82
CA LYS A 377 -21.35 -1.81 -20.76
C LYS A 377 -20.09 -1.89 -19.90
N TRP A 378 -19.70 -3.07 -19.44
CA TRP A 378 -18.60 -3.24 -18.49
C TRP A 378 -17.24 -3.02 -19.17
N LYS A 379 -16.30 -2.43 -18.45
CA LYS A 379 -15.03 -1.95 -19.00
C LYS A 379 -13.94 -3.01 -18.99
N LEU A 380 -13.84 -3.83 -17.94
CA LEU A 380 -12.80 -4.88 -17.84
C LEU A 380 -13.26 -6.15 -18.55
N GLN A 381 -13.17 -6.14 -19.87
CA GLN A 381 -13.39 -7.30 -20.73
C GLN A 381 -12.44 -7.28 -21.93
N LEU A 382 -12.19 -8.45 -22.51
CA LEU A 382 -11.44 -8.56 -23.76
C LEU A 382 -12.10 -7.71 -24.87
N PRO A 383 -11.32 -6.92 -25.63
CA PRO A 383 -11.84 -6.17 -26.76
C PRO A 383 -12.39 -7.10 -27.84
N MET A 384 -13.40 -6.64 -28.60
CA MET A 384 -14.09 -7.50 -29.58
C MET A 384 -13.16 -8.12 -30.62
N GLY A 385 -12.13 -7.40 -31.08
CA GLY A 385 -11.15 -7.94 -32.03
C GLY A 385 -10.35 -9.12 -31.47
N LEU A 386 -9.97 -9.07 -30.19
CA LEU A 386 -9.23 -10.15 -29.54
C LEU A 386 -10.14 -11.36 -29.24
N LYS A 387 -11.40 -11.12 -28.85
CA LYS A 387 -12.42 -12.18 -28.75
C LYS A 387 -12.62 -12.91 -30.08
N LYS A 388 -12.72 -12.17 -31.20
CA LYS A 388 -12.83 -12.76 -32.55
C LYS A 388 -11.62 -13.61 -32.90
N LYS A 389 -10.40 -13.10 -32.66
CA LYS A 389 -9.15 -13.83 -32.92
C LYS A 389 -9.03 -15.11 -32.09
N ILE A 390 -9.42 -15.07 -30.80
CA ILE A 390 -9.48 -16.28 -29.96
C ILE A 390 -10.47 -17.29 -30.54
N HIS A 391 -11.68 -16.87 -30.93
CA HIS A 391 -12.65 -17.77 -31.55
C HIS A 391 -12.19 -18.33 -32.90
N GLU A 392 -11.49 -17.53 -33.72
CA GLU A 392 -10.89 -17.97 -34.98
C GLU A 392 -9.82 -19.03 -34.74
N ILE A 393 -8.88 -18.81 -33.81
CA ILE A 393 -7.84 -19.79 -33.45
C ILE A 393 -8.48 -21.10 -32.99
N ILE A 394 -9.48 -21.03 -32.10
CA ILE A 394 -10.13 -22.25 -31.63
C ILE A 394 -10.92 -22.94 -32.77
N ARG A 395 -11.54 -22.17 -33.68
CA ARG A 395 -12.28 -22.70 -34.84
C ARG A 395 -11.35 -23.31 -35.91
N GLU A 396 -10.18 -22.74 -36.14
CA GLU A 396 -9.18 -23.28 -37.06
C GLU A 396 -8.54 -24.54 -36.49
N GLN A 397 -8.22 -24.56 -35.20
CA GLN A 397 -7.81 -25.80 -34.52
C GLN A 397 -8.90 -26.86 -34.50
N ALA A 398 -10.15 -26.44 -34.41
CA ALA A 398 -11.32 -27.30 -34.56
C ALA A 398 -11.50 -27.88 -35.97
N ARG A 399 -10.90 -27.27 -36.99
CA ARG A 399 -10.91 -27.81 -38.36
C ARG A 399 -9.75 -28.78 -38.62
N PHE A 400 -8.63 -28.61 -37.92
CA PHE A 400 -7.57 -29.61 -37.91
C PHE A 400 -8.07 -30.84 -37.15
N LYS A 401 -7.79 -32.05 -37.68
CA LYS A 401 -7.83 -33.31 -36.92
C LYS A 401 -6.72 -33.33 -35.84
N GLY A 402 -6.60 -32.25 -35.08
CA GLY A 402 -5.52 -31.99 -34.16
C GLY A 402 -5.57 -33.01 -33.03
N GLY A 403 -4.56 -33.88 -32.99
CA GLY A 403 -4.30 -34.71 -31.82
C GLY A 403 -3.91 -33.87 -30.61
N LEU A 404 -3.48 -34.54 -29.54
CA LEU A 404 -3.14 -33.92 -28.26
C LEU A 404 -2.16 -32.73 -28.41
N LEU A 405 -1.20 -32.78 -29.35
CA LEU A 405 -0.25 -31.69 -29.59
C LEU A 405 -0.91 -30.38 -30.01
N ALA A 406 -1.94 -30.44 -30.86
CA ALA A 406 -2.68 -29.25 -31.27
C ALA A 406 -3.45 -28.66 -30.08
N THR A 407 -4.02 -29.50 -29.23
CA THR A 407 -4.73 -29.08 -28.00
C THR A 407 -3.78 -28.43 -26.99
N PHE A 408 -2.56 -28.94 -26.85
CA PHE A 408 -1.52 -28.30 -26.05
C PHE A 408 -1.18 -26.90 -26.60
N GLY A 409 -0.92 -26.81 -27.91
CA GLY A 409 -0.62 -25.54 -28.58
C GLY A 409 -1.78 -24.54 -28.48
N ALA A 410 -3.03 -25.01 -28.49
CA ALA A 410 -4.22 -24.19 -28.25
C ALA A 410 -4.16 -23.52 -26.88
N GLY A 411 -3.96 -24.32 -25.83
CA GLY A 411 -3.86 -23.83 -24.47
C GLY A 411 -2.75 -22.80 -24.32
N PHE A 412 -1.58 -23.09 -24.90
CA PHE A 412 -0.44 -22.19 -24.87
C PHE A 412 -0.71 -20.84 -25.56
N ILE A 413 -1.18 -20.86 -26.82
CA ILE A 413 -1.41 -19.64 -27.60
C ILE A 413 -2.53 -18.79 -26.99
N ILE A 414 -3.62 -19.43 -26.56
CA ILE A 414 -4.74 -18.71 -25.95
C ILE A 414 -4.31 -18.08 -24.63
N ALA A 415 -3.56 -18.81 -23.80
CA ALA A 415 -2.98 -18.26 -22.58
C ALA A 415 -2.19 -16.97 -22.85
N VAL A 416 -1.29 -16.99 -23.84
CA VAL A 416 -0.51 -15.80 -24.24
C VAL A 416 -1.40 -14.67 -24.76
N CYS A 417 -2.41 -14.98 -25.58
CA CYS A 417 -3.36 -13.98 -26.09
C CYS A 417 -4.23 -13.36 -24.98
N THR A 418 -4.44 -14.07 -23.88
CA THR A 418 -5.25 -13.61 -22.74
C THR A 418 -4.46 -12.86 -21.66
N VAL A 419 -3.15 -12.63 -21.85
CA VAL A 419 -2.28 -11.92 -20.90
C VAL A 419 -2.84 -10.54 -20.52
N ILE A 420 -3.59 -9.87 -21.40
CA ILE A 420 -4.21 -8.57 -21.08
C ILE A 420 -5.33 -8.72 -20.02
N CYS A 421 -6.05 -9.84 -20.02
CA CYS A 421 -7.12 -10.11 -19.06
C CYS A 421 -6.58 -10.71 -17.76
N ALA A 422 -5.69 -11.70 -17.87
CA ALA A 422 -5.10 -12.35 -16.69
C ALA A 422 -3.99 -11.52 -16.04
N GLY A 423 -3.26 -10.74 -16.83
CA GLY A 423 -2.27 -9.78 -16.36
C GLY A 423 -2.83 -8.73 -15.41
N GLN A 424 -4.15 -8.55 -15.37
CA GLN A 424 -4.82 -7.70 -14.37
C GLN A 424 -4.60 -8.22 -12.95
N VAL A 425 -4.61 -9.54 -12.75
CA VAL A 425 -4.35 -10.18 -11.46
C VAL A 425 -2.90 -10.60 -11.32
N TYR A 426 -2.32 -11.11 -12.40
CA TYR A 426 -0.99 -11.70 -12.38
C TYR A 426 0.11 -10.67 -12.13
N LEU A 427 0.04 -9.49 -12.76
CA LEU A 427 1.06 -8.44 -12.61
C LEU A 427 1.08 -7.84 -11.18
N PRO A 428 -0.04 -7.38 -10.59
CA PRO A 428 -0.04 -6.90 -9.21
C PRO A 428 0.38 -7.95 -8.19
N THR A 429 0.03 -9.22 -8.41
CA THR A 429 0.40 -10.31 -7.50
C THR A 429 1.90 -10.60 -7.55
N ILE A 430 2.49 -10.66 -8.76
CA ILE A 430 3.94 -10.80 -8.91
C ILE A 430 4.66 -9.56 -8.37
N GLY A 431 4.13 -8.35 -8.60
CA GLY A 431 4.65 -7.12 -8.00
C GLY A 431 4.65 -7.18 -6.48
N PHE A 432 3.58 -7.69 -5.86
CA PHE A 432 3.51 -7.91 -4.42
C PHE A 432 4.56 -8.92 -3.93
N VAL A 433 4.68 -10.09 -4.57
CA VAL A 433 5.69 -11.11 -4.23
C VAL A 433 7.10 -10.56 -4.37
N MET A 434 7.37 -9.79 -5.43
CA MET A 434 8.68 -9.22 -5.69
C MET A 434 8.98 -8.01 -4.80
N GLY A 435 7.96 -7.27 -4.33
CA GLY A 435 8.11 -6.12 -3.45
C GLY A 435 8.55 -6.50 -2.02
N ILE A 436 8.41 -7.77 -1.63
CA ILE A 436 8.73 -8.25 -0.28
C ILE A 436 9.99 -9.13 -0.33
N PRO A 437 11.07 -8.80 0.41
CA PRO A 437 12.34 -9.55 0.37
C PRO A 437 12.19 -11.07 0.61
N GLU A 438 11.35 -11.47 1.55
CA GLU A 438 11.18 -12.88 1.96
C GLU A 438 10.40 -13.70 0.93
N LEU A 439 9.38 -13.09 0.33
CA LEU A 439 8.62 -13.71 -0.76
C LEU A 439 9.44 -13.77 -2.03
N ARG A 440 10.28 -12.74 -2.28
CA ARG A 440 11.23 -12.69 -3.40
C ARG A 440 12.21 -13.86 -3.37
N LYS A 441 12.73 -14.22 -2.18
CA LYS A 441 13.60 -15.41 -2.02
C LYS A 441 12.93 -16.72 -2.48
N ASN A 442 11.61 -16.82 -2.29
CA ASN A 442 10.81 -17.97 -2.69
C ASN A 442 9.91 -17.64 -3.90
N ALA A 443 10.28 -16.68 -4.75
CA ALA A 443 9.40 -16.16 -5.79
C ALA A 443 8.95 -17.24 -6.79
N ILE A 444 9.86 -18.13 -7.18
CA ILE A 444 9.56 -19.26 -8.07
C ILE A 444 8.53 -20.20 -7.43
N PHE A 445 8.68 -20.51 -6.14
CA PHE A 445 7.71 -21.35 -5.43
C PHE A 445 6.32 -20.71 -5.35
N ASN A 446 6.26 -19.41 -5.01
CA ASN A 446 5.01 -18.66 -5.01
C ASN A 446 4.37 -18.60 -6.41
N LEU A 447 5.19 -18.45 -7.45
CA LEU A 447 4.72 -18.46 -8.83
C LEU A 447 4.08 -19.80 -9.20
N VAL A 448 4.74 -20.92 -8.87
CA VAL A 448 4.20 -22.26 -9.13
C VAL A 448 2.88 -22.46 -8.38
N LEU A 449 2.80 -22.06 -7.11
CA LEU A 449 1.57 -22.15 -6.33
C LEU A 449 0.43 -21.33 -6.92
N TYR A 450 0.70 -20.09 -7.35
CA TYR A 450 -0.27 -19.27 -8.06
C TYR A 450 -0.80 -20.00 -9.30
N ASN A 451 0.09 -20.55 -10.12
CA ASN A 451 -0.27 -21.23 -11.36
C ASN A 451 -1.07 -22.51 -11.11
N ILE A 452 -0.76 -23.26 -10.05
CA ILE A 452 -1.57 -24.42 -9.63
C ILE A 452 -2.99 -23.95 -9.27
N MET A 453 -3.11 -22.91 -8.45
CA MET A 453 -4.42 -22.37 -8.06
C MET A 453 -5.21 -21.81 -9.24
N TYR A 454 -4.52 -21.24 -10.22
CA TYR A 454 -5.12 -20.77 -11.47
C TYR A 454 -5.66 -21.94 -12.31
N ILE A 455 -4.97 -23.07 -12.39
CA ILE A 455 -5.40 -24.23 -13.20
C ILE A 455 -6.53 -25.04 -12.54
N ILE A 456 -6.64 -25.05 -11.20
CA ILE A 456 -7.65 -25.84 -10.47
C ILE A 456 -9.09 -25.59 -10.99
N PRO A 457 -9.59 -24.33 -11.10
CA PRO A 457 -10.91 -24.07 -11.65
C PRO A 457 -11.09 -24.58 -13.09
N LEU A 458 -10.05 -24.46 -13.92
CA LEU A 458 -10.07 -24.85 -15.32
C LEU A 458 -10.18 -26.37 -15.47
N VAL A 459 -9.39 -27.13 -14.70
CA VAL A 459 -9.50 -28.60 -14.62
C VAL A 459 -10.88 -29.01 -14.09
N GLY A 460 -11.39 -28.29 -13.08
CA GLY A 460 -12.72 -28.51 -12.51
C GLY A 460 -13.82 -28.48 -13.57
N VAL A 461 -13.75 -27.59 -14.57
CA VAL A 461 -14.71 -27.54 -15.68
C VAL A 461 -14.71 -28.82 -16.53
N PHE A 462 -13.54 -29.39 -16.82
CA PHE A 462 -13.45 -30.66 -17.55
C PHE A 462 -13.95 -31.84 -16.72
N VAL A 463 -13.69 -31.84 -15.41
CA VAL A 463 -14.22 -32.86 -14.48
C VAL A 463 -15.75 -32.78 -14.41
N LEU A 464 -16.34 -31.58 -14.32
CA LEU A 464 -17.79 -31.41 -14.34
C LEU A 464 -18.40 -31.90 -15.66
N THR A 465 -17.73 -31.62 -16.78
CA THR A 465 -18.14 -32.12 -18.09
C THR A 465 -18.09 -33.65 -18.17
N PHE A 466 -17.06 -34.26 -17.58
CA PHE A 466 -16.95 -35.72 -17.47
C PHE A 466 -18.14 -36.35 -16.74
N PHE A 467 -18.68 -35.67 -15.72
CA PHE A 467 -19.91 -36.06 -15.02
C PHE A 467 -21.22 -35.64 -15.72
N GLY A 468 -21.15 -35.10 -16.94
CA GLY A 468 -22.32 -34.80 -17.78
C GLY A 468 -22.88 -33.38 -17.62
N VAL A 469 -22.16 -32.45 -17.00
CA VAL A 469 -22.56 -31.03 -16.98
C VAL A 469 -22.39 -30.42 -18.37
N THR A 470 -23.45 -29.84 -18.92
CA THR A 470 -23.44 -29.24 -20.27
C THR A 470 -22.81 -27.84 -20.28
N SER A 471 -22.24 -27.45 -21.42
CA SER A 471 -21.66 -26.11 -21.65
C SER A 471 -22.66 -24.98 -21.38
N GLU A 472 -23.94 -25.19 -21.70
CA GLU A 472 -25.04 -24.26 -21.44
C GLU A 472 -25.27 -24.02 -19.93
N LYS A 473 -25.31 -25.09 -19.14
CA LYS A 473 -25.44 -24.99 -17.68
C LYS A 473 -24.24 -24.25 -17.08
N MET A 474 -23.03 -24.53 -17.58
CA MET A 474 -21.82 -23.83 -17.14
C MET A 474 -21.84 -22.34 -17.51
N ALA A 475 -22.29 -22.00 -18.72
CA ALA A 475 -22.47 -20.60 -19.12
C ALA A 475 -23.49 -19.86 -18.25
N ALA A 476 -24.61 -20.53 -17.90
CA ALA A 476 -25.63 -19.97 -17.01
C ALA A 476 -25.10 -19.72 -15.59
N VAL A 477 -24.35 -20.67 -15.02
CA VAL A 477 -23.71 -20.53 -13.70
C VAL A 477 -22.69 -19.40 -13.72
N THR A 478 -21.82 -19.34 -14.73
CA THR A 478 -20.84 -18.25 -14.88
C THR A 478 -21.55 -16.90 -14.94
N LYS A 479 -22.60 -16.76 -15.75
CA LYS A 479 -23.40 -15.52 -15.86
C LYS A 479 -24.02 -15.12 -14.52
N LYS A 480 -24.55 -16.08 -13.76
CA LYS A 480 -25.14 -15.85 -12.43
C LYS A 480 -24.11 -15.35 -11.41
N HIS A 481 -22.90 -15.89 -11.44
CA HIS A 481 -21.85 -15.59 -10.45
C HIS A 481 -20.86 -14.50 -10.87
N THR A 482 -20.92 -14.01 -12.11
CA THR A 482 -19.97 -13.01 -12.64
C THR A 482 -19.89 -11.75 -11.78
N GLY A 483 -21.01 -11.26 -11.23
CA GLY A 483 -21.01 -10.12 -10.32
C GLY A 483 -20.20 -10.37 -9.04
N ARG A 484 -20.30 -11.58 -8.46
CA ARG A 484 -19.51 -11.94 -7.26
C ARG A 484 -18.02 -12.01 -7.58
N VAL A 485 -17.66 -12.58 -8.73
CA VAL A 485 -16.26 -12.63 -9.18
C VAL A 485 -15.70 -11.22 -9.33
N LYS A 486 -16.42 -10.30 -9.99
CA LYS A 486 -16.00 -8.89 -10.14
C LYS A 486 -15.80 -8.17 -8.81
N LEU A 487 -16.68 -8.42 -7.83
CA LEU A 487 -16.53 -7.87 -6.48
C LEU A 487 -15.29 -8.43 -5.78
N LEU A 488 -15.07 -9.74 -5.81
CA LEU A 488 -13.91 -10.38 -5.21
C LEU A 488 -12.60 -9.89 -5.84
N THR A 489 -12.57 -9.77 -7.17
CA THR A 489 -11.43 -9.20 -7.91
C THR A 489 -11.19 -7.74 -7.53
N ALA A 490 -12.26 -6.94 -7.33
CA ALA A 490 -12.12 -5.55 -6.87
C ALA A 490 -11.50 -5.47 -5.47
N ILE A 491 -11.98 -6.29 -4.52
CA ILE A 491 -11.43 -6.36 -3.16
C ILE A 491 -9.97 -6.77 -3.20
N LEU A 492 -9.62 -7.80 -3.98
CA LEU A 492 -8.24 -8.25 -4.16
C LEU A 492 -7.34 -7.12 -4.67
N PHE A 493 -7.76 -6.41 -5.72
CA PHE A 493 -6.97 -5.32 -6.30
C PHE A 493 -6.79 -4.13 -5.36
N LEU A 494 -7.83 -3.74 -4.64
CA LEU A 494 -7.74 -2.67 -3.65
C LEU A 494 -6.83 -3.06 -2.47
N ALA A 495 -6.90 -4.32 -2.02
CA ALA A 495 -6.03 -4.84 -0.97
C ALA A 495 -4.56 -4.90 -1.44
N LEU A 496 -4.30 -5.41 -2.64
CA LEU A 496 -2.95 -5.44 -3.22
C LEU A 496 -2.39 -4.03 -3.44
N ALA A 497 -3.21 -3.09 -3.91
CA ALA A 497 -2.80 -1.70 -4.05
C ALA A 497 -2.42 -1.08 -2.70
N GLY A 498 -3.28 -1.21 -1.68
CA GLY A 498 -3.00 -0.73 -0.33
C GLY A 498 -1.72 -1.34 0.26
N LEU A 499 -1.53 -2.66 0.10
CA LEU A 499 -0.29 -3.33 0.51
C LEU A 499 0.94 -2.80 -0.22
N LEU A 500 0.85 -2.61 -1.54
CA LEU A 500 1.97 -2.09 -2.34
C LEU A 500 2.34 -0.65 -1.94
N PHE A 501 1.36 0.21 -1.62
CA PHE A 501 1.60 1.56 -1.11
C PHE A 501 2.18 1.58 0.32
N LEU A 502 1.87 0.58 1.14
CA LEU A 502 2.44 0.48 2.49
C LEU A 502 3.90 -0.01 2.48
N LEU A 503 4.31 -0.70 1.41
CA LEU A 503 5.64 -1.29 1.27
C LEU A 503 6.69 -0.35 0.66
N HIS A 504 6.28 0.74 -0.01
CA HIS A 504 7.16 1.65 -0.80
C HIS A 504 6.75 3.12 -0.68
#